data_AF-A0A7T6Z9D7-F1
#
_entry.id   AF-A0A7T6Z9D7-F1
#
_cell.length_a   1.000
_cell.length_b   1.000
_cell.length_c   1.000
_cell.angle_alpha   90.00
_cell.angle_beta   90.00
_cell.angle_gamma   90.00
#
_symmetry.space_group_name_H-M   'P 1'
#
loop_
_entity.id
_entity.type
_entity.pdbx_description
1 polymer ?
#
loop_
_entity_poly.entity_id
_entity_poly.type
_entity_poly.pdbx_seq_one_letter_code
_entity_poly.pdbx_strand_id
1 'polypeptide(L)' 'MQYVVSVEEESLQVILKDRNTIFFNETFTENTEGTFTFTSANRRHELRFIGKKSRGECQIKFIKNDSVMAA' A
#
# COMPACT_ATOMS: atom_id res chain seq x y z
N MET A 1 -7.52 -1.28 -0.76
CA MET A 1 -6.25 -1.28 -1.51
C MET A 1 -5.90 -2.71 -1.83
N GLN A 2 -5.66 -3.05 -3.08
CA GLN A 2 -5.05 -4.33 -3.48
C GLN A 2 -3.62 -4.04 -3.92
N TYR A 3 -2.69 -4.93 -3.59
CA TYR A 3 -1.30 -4.80 -3.98
C TYR A 3 -0.75 -6.14 -4.46
N VAL A 4 0.14 -6.07 -5.45
CA VAL A 4 0.99 -7.16 -5.90
C VAL A 4 2.42 -6.64 -5.93
N VAL A 5 3.32 -7.32 -5.23
CA VAL A 5 4.72 -6.94 -5.07
C VAL A 5 5.57 -8.11 -5.55
N SER A 6 6.49 -7.82 -6.46
CA SER A 6 7.58 -8.70 -6.87
C SER A 6 8.88 -8.12 -6.33
N VAL A 7 9.65 -8.89 -5.57
CA VAL A 7 10.98 -8.50 -5.07
C VAL A 7 11.99 -9.52 -5.57
N GLU A 8 12.90 -9.08 -6.42
CA GLU A 8 13.98 -9.91 -6.98
C GLU A 8 15.27 -9.77 -6.18
N GLU A 9 15.53 -8.58 -5.62
CA GLU A 9 16.71 -8.28 -4.82
C GLU A 9 16.34 -7.42 -3.60
N GLU A 10 16.93 -7.75 -2.44
CA GLU A 10 16.82 -6.99 -1.18
C GLU A 10 15.39 -6.88 -0.62
N SER A 11 14.83 -5.66 -0.56
CA SER A 11 13.52 -5.39 0.05
C SER A 11 12.86 -4.13 -0.49
N LEU A 12 11.53 -4.12 -0.49
CA LEU A 12 10.71 -2.97 -0.81
C LEU A 12 9.77 -2.65 0.36
N GLN A 13 9.90 -1.46 0.93
CA GLN A 13 8.93 -0.97 1.90
C GLN A 13 7.89 -0.09 1.23
N VAL A 14 6.61 -0.36 1.51
CA VAL A 14 5.45 0.40 1.01
C VAL A 14 4.75 1.04 2.19
N ILE A 15 4.60 2.36 2.13
CA ILE A 15 3.96 3.16 3.18
C ILE A 15 2.78 3.93 2.58
N LEU A 16 1.60 3.74 3.14
CA LEU A 16 0.43 4.59 2.91
C LEU A 16 0.17 5.41 4.16
N LYS A 17 0.11 6.73 4.02
CA LYS A 17 -0.16 7.64 5.13
C LYS A 17 -0.93 8.89 4.69
N ASP A 18 -1.52 9.60 5.63
CA ASP A 18 -1.84 11.02 5.48
C ASP A 18 -0.86 11.87 6.32
N ARG A 19 -1.20 13.13 6.59
CA ARG A 19 -0.36 14.02 7.41
C ARG A 19 -0.17 13.54 8.85
N ASN A 20 -1.15 12.82 9.40
CA ASN A 20 -1.25 12.52 10.82
C ASN A 20 -1.22 11.01 11.12
N THR A 21 -1.53 10.16 10.13
CA THR A 21 -1.76 8.73 10.32
C THR A 21 -1.04 7.90 9.27
N ILE A 22 -0.33 6.87 9.72
CA ILE A 22 0.17 5.79 8.85
C ILE A 22 -0.90 4.69 8.82
N PHE A 23 -1.43 4.40 7.65
CA PHE A 23 -2.45 3.38 7.45
C PHE A 23 -1.82 2.03 7.11
N PHE A 24 -0.78 2.03 6.28
CA PHE A 24 -0.08 0.84 5.83
C PHE A 24 1.43 1.09 5.89
N ASN A 25 2.19 0.15 6.41
CA ASN A 25 3.64 0.20 6.45
C ASN A 25 4.19 -1.22 6.51
N GLU A 26 4.42 -1.80 5.34
CA GLU A 26 4.91 -3.16 5.21
C GLU A 26 6.23 -3.17 4.44
N THR A 27 7.11 -4.10 4.83
CA THR A 27 8.37 -4.36 4.14
C THR A 27 8.28 -5.75 3.52
N PHE A 28 8.42 -5.80 2.20
CA PHE A 28 8.41 -7.03 1.43
C PHE A 28 9.84 -7.45 1.09
N THR A 29 10.18 -8.70 1.33
CA THR A 29 11.47 -9.33 0.96
C THR A 29 11.29 -10.43 -0.08
N GLU A 30 10.04 -10.72 -0.46
CA GLU A 30 9.67 -11.76 -1.41
C GLU A 30 8.36 -11.39 -2.11
N ASN A 31 8.03 -12.15 -3.15
CA ASN A 31 6.82 -11.93 -3.94
C ASN A 31 5.58 -12.10 -3.07
N THR A 32 4.76 -11.06 -3.00
CA THR A 32 3.59 -11.03 -2.11
C THR A 32 2.43 -10.33 -2.80
N GLU A 33 1.23 -10.86 -2.61
CA GLU A 33 -0.01 -10.20 -2.98
C GLU A 33 -0.93 -10.10 -1.77
N GLY A 34 -1.76 -9.06 -1.74
CA GLY A 34 -2.67 -8.87 -0.62
C GLY A 34 -3.65 -7.74 -0.79
N THR A 35 -4.50 -7.62 0.23
CA THR A 35 -5.49 -6.55 0.31
C THR A 35 -5.42 -5.88 1.68
N PHE A 36 -5.62 -4.57 1.68
CA PHE A 36 -5.66 -3.75 2.87
C PHE A 36 -6.83 -2.77 2.79
N THR A 37 -7.65 -2.73 3.84
CA THR A 37 -8.83 -1.87 3.91
C THR A 37 -8.56 -0.72 4.88
N PHE A 38 -8.80 0.50 4.42
CA PHE A 38 -8.73 1.70 5.25
C PHE A 38 -9.84 2.66 4.87
N THR A 39 -10.25 3.49 5.82
CA THR A 39 -11.19 4.59 5.57
C THR A 39 -10.40 5.79 5.06
N SER A 40 -10.56 6.11 3.78
CA SER A 40 -10.07 7.36 3.23
C SER A 40 -10.95 8.51 3.73
N ALA A 41 -10.47 9.31 4.67
CA ALA A 41 -11.06 10.64 4.88
C ALA A 41 -10.87 11.47 3.59
N ASN A 42 -11.67 12.52 3.37
CA ASN A 42 -11.50 13.44 2.23
C ASN A 42 -10.24 14.29 2.41
N ARG A 43 -9.07 13.64 2.37
CA ARG A 43 -7.74 14.16 2.70
C ARG A 43 -6.75 13.64 1.68
N ARG A 44 -5.65 14.38 1.53
CA ARG A 44 -4.53 13.98 0.68
C ARG A 44 -3.75 12.84 1.36
N HIS A 45 -3.63 11.73 0.65
CA HIS A 45 -2.81 10.60 1.06
C HIS A 45 -1.47 10.63 0.30
N GLU A 46 -0.44 10.06 0.92
CA GLU A 46 0.89 9.85 0.34
C GLU A 46 1.14 8.34 0.31
N LEU A 47 1.55 7.85 -0.87
CA LEU A 47 2.06 6.51 -1.05
C LEU A 47 3.57 6.62 -1.29
N ARG A 48 4.36 5.99 -0.43
CA ARG A 48 5.81 6.06 -0.46
C ARG A 48 6.40 4.67 -0.63
N PHE A 49 7.36 4.56 -1.54
CA PHE A 49 8.12 3.36 -1.81
C PHE A 49 9.56 3.61 -1.39
N ILE A 50 10.11 2.75 -0.53
CA ILE A 50 11.49 2.80 -0.08
C ILE A 50 12.15 1.49 -0.45
N GLY A 51 13.01 1.54 -1.46
CA GLY A 51 13.76 0.40 -1.95
C GLY A 51 15.25 0.77 -2.06
N LYS A 52 16.08 0.30 -1.12
CA LYS A 52 17.53 0.52 -1.20
C LYS A 52 18.13 -0.66 -1.95
N LYS A 53 18.57 -0.41 -3.19
CA LYS A 53 19.16 -1.44 -4.09
C LYS A 53 18.23 -2.60 -4.43
N SER A 54 16.92 -2.38 -4.34
CA SER A 54 15.94 -3.41 -4.65
C SER A 54 15.59 -3.45 -6.14
N ARG A 55 15.34 -4.65 -6.64
CA ARG A 55 14.80 -4.93 -7.98
C ARG A 55 13.44 -5.62 -7.88
N GLY A 56 12.60 -5.41 -8.88
CA GLY A 56 11.27 -5.99 -8.95
C GLY A 56 10.22 -4.96 -9.35
N GLU A 57 8.97 -5.22 -8.95
CA GLU A 57 7.79 -4.47 -9.37
C GLU A 57 6.79 -4.33 -8.23
N CYS A 58 6.05 -3.23 -8.19
CA CYS A 58 4.91 -3.08 -7.28
C CYS A 58 3.74 -2.45 -8.00
N GLN A 59 2.60 -3.14 -7.98
CA GLN A 59 1.34 -2.67 -8.51
C GLN A 59 0.35 -2.45 -7.36
N ILE A 60 -0.28 -1.27 -7.35
CA ILE A 60 -1.26 -0.90 -6.32
C ILE A 60 -2.54 -0.42 -6.99
N LYS A 61 -3.67 -1.01 -6.57
CA LYS A 61 -5.01 -0.64 -7.02
C LYS A 61 -5.85 -0.17 -5.85
N PHE A 62 -6.33 1.07 -5.92
CA PHE A 62 -7.33 1.58 -4.98
C PHE A 62 -8.71 1.16 -5.45
N ILE A 63 -9.40 0.38 -4.61
CA ILE A 63 -10.78 -0.04 -4.83
C ILE A 63 -11.63 0.67 -3.81
N LYS A 64 -12.64 1.41 -4.29
CA LYS A 64 -13.67 1.98 -3.44
C LYS A 64 -14.59 0.86 -3.00
N ASN A 65 -14.73 0.69 -1.70
CA ASN A 65 -15.72 -0.23 -1.17
C ASN A 65 -17.02 0.57 -0.99
N ASP A 66 -17.95 0.44 -1.94
CA ASP A 66 -19.23 1.15 -1.96
C ASP A 66 -20.25 0.56 -0.95
N SER A 67 -19.77 -0.08 0.11
CA SER A 67 -20.58 -0.42 1.27
C SER A 67 -20.99 0.87 2.00
N VAL A 68 -21.95 1.58 1.40
CA VAL A 68 -22.76 2.60 2.05
C VAL A 68 -23.42 1.86 3.21
N MET A 69 -22.98 2.15 4.44
CA MET A 69 -23.87 1.96 5.58
C MET A 69 -25.04 2.93 5.36
N ALA A 70 -26.09 2.41 4.75
CA ALA A 70 -27.42 2.96 4.89
C ALA A 70 -27.82 2.70 6.35
N ALA A 71 -27.72 3.74 7.17
CA ALA A 71 -28.29 3.80 8.50
C ALA A 71 -28.92 5.20 8.65
#